data_AF-C3NJ95-F1
#
_entry.id   AF-C3NJ95-F1
#
_cell.length_a   1.000
_cell.length_b   1.000
_cell.length_c   1.000
_cell.angle_alpha   90.00
_cell.angle_beta   90.00
_cell.angle_gamma   90.00
#
_symmetry.space_group_name_H-M   'P 1'
#
loop_
_entity.id
_entity.type
_entity.pdbx_description
1 polymer ?
#
loop_
_entity_poly.entity_id
_entity_poly.type
_entity_poly.pdbx_seq_one_letter_code
_entity_poly.pdbx_strand_id
1 'polypeptide(L)'
;MMVQILHISDTHLGKRQHSLAEREKDIYDVFSQLIDIAIKERVDAVIHSGDLFDVSNPTTNALVIAVKILKKLKDANIPFLSIPGDHDTPKRKGYIIPHNILTELDLIKILNYDKPYIIKDIEIYGIPHIPTVSKNVLVSTLSSLKPKSSRSILLLHQGVKQILPYDGSWQMELGSLPKGFGYYALGHLHTRWRLIQDDGSIIAIAGSPDIMREEEIEGYEKFGKGAYLIDFSKDLPTLTTINTTVRPQKVVTINTKNLKNDISKIKSDLLKNNKGENNKPILHIIVEGERMRKDLLYRELLPLNDIALYYRIYKDETIQSVDNLTYTLPQDRGLDKIIIEYLTKYEKFNEDEANLILQMIKNVDSEDIVNEILKRLTGVNL
;
A
#
# COMPACT_ATOMS: atom_id res chain seq x y z
N MET A 1 28.77 22.48 -1.86
CA MET A 1 27.97 23.09 -0.77
C MET A 1 27.09 22.00 -0.18
N MET A 2 26.81 22.02 1.12
CA MET A 2 25.90 21.06 1.75
C MET A 2 24.47 21.31 1.24
N VAL A 3 23.84 20.28 0.68
CA VAL A 3 22.44 20.32 0.25
C VAL A 3 21.70 19.17 0.92
N GLN A 4 20.64 19.49 1.67
CA GLN A 4 19.81 18.49 2.35
C GLN A 4 18.38 18.52 1.82
N ILE A 5 17.81 17.36 1.53
CA ILE A 5 16.48 17.24 0.95
C ILE A 5 15.70 16.15 1.69
N LEU A 6 14.47 16.45 2.11
CA LEU A 6 13.58 15.46 2.71
C LEU A 6 12.70 14.81 1.64
N HIS A 7 12.79 13.48 1.49
CA HIS A 7 11.97 12.68 0.59
C HIS A 7 10.80 12.03 1.32
N ILE A 8 9.59 12.42 0.93
CA ILE A 8 8.30 11.92 1.39
C ILE A 8 7.58 11.28 0.19
N SER A 9 6.69 10.33 0.42
CA SER A 9 5.78 9.77 -0.59
C SER A 9 4.47 9.34 0.04
N ASP A 10 3.43 9.08 -0.77
CA ASP A 10 2.25 8.31 -0.39
C ASP A 10 1.61 8.78 0.94
N THR A 11 1.42 10.10 1.08
CA THR A 11 0.84 10.70 2.30
C THR A 11 -0.65 10.40 2.41
N HIS A 12 -1.38 10.35 1.29
CA HIS A 12 -2.82 10.06 1.26
C HIS A 12 -3.68 10.97 2.16
N LEU A 13 -3.46 12.29 2.10
CA LEU A 13 -4.28 13.27 2.83
C LEU A 13 -5.77 13.10 2.49
N GLY A 14 -6.61 13.02 3.53
CA GLY A 14 -8.04 12.76 3.41
C GLY A 14 -8.43 11.30 3.58
N LYS A 15 -7.46 10.39 3.68
CA LYS A 15 -7.74 8.99 4.00
C LYS A 15 -8.41 8.87 5.35
N ARG A 16 -9.54 8.17 5.39
CA ARG A 16 -10.28 7.90 6.62
C ARG A 16 -10.44 6.40 6.85
N GLN A 17 -9.35 5.75 7.27
CA GLN A 17 -9.29 4.30 7.50
C GLN A 17 -10.38 3.87 8.50
N HIS A 18 -11.14 2.83 8.16
CA HIS A 18 -12.30 2.34 8.94
C HIS A 18 -13.37 3.40 9.24
N SER A 19 -13.45 4.47 8.44
CA SER A 19 -14.35 5.61 8.65
C SER A 19 -14.12 6.38 9.97
N LEU A 20 -12.96 6.21 10.60
CA LEU A 20 -12.61 6.85 11.88
C LEU A 20 -11.98 8.23 11.65
N ALA A 21 -12.51 9.26 12.33
CA ALA A 21 -11.97 10.62 12.22
C ALA A 21 -10.57 10.72 12.84
N GLU A 22 -10.30 9.92 13.86
CA GLU A 22 -9.00 9.79 14.51
C GLU A 22 -7.93 9.30 13.53
N ARG A 23 -8.28 8.41 12.61
CA ARG A 23 -7.36 7.91 11.57
C ARG A 23 -7.04 8.95 10.52
N GLU A 24 -8.04 9.73 10.11
CA GLU A 24 -7.82 10.89 9.24
C GLU A 24 -6.89 11.91 9.92
N LYS A 25 -7.10 12.17 11.21
CA LYS A 25 -6.26 13.06 12.01
C LYS A 25 -4.82 12.54 12.15
N ASP A 26 -4.62 11.25 12.42
CA ASP A 26 -3.28 10.66 12.55
C ASP A 26 -2.44 10.92 11.30
N ILE A 27 -3.03 10.77 10.11
CA ILE A 27 -2.35 11.02 8.82
C ILE A 27 -1.95 12.49 8.68
N TYR A 28 -2.84 13.41 9.08
CA TYR A 28 -2.53 14.83 9.11
C TYR A 28 -1.42 15.19 10.10
N ASP A 29 -1.46 14.60 11.30
CA ASP A 29 -0.47 14.83 12.35
C ASP A 29 0.91 14.33 11.91
N VAL A 30 0.97 13.13 11.31
CA VAL A 30 2.21 12.54 10.79
C VAL A 30 2.80 13.38 9.66
N PHE A 31 1.97 13.87 8.72
CA PHE A 31 2.46 14.75 7.67
C PHE A 31 2.98 16.07 8.23
N SER A 32 2.26 16.67 9.20
CA SER A 32 2.74 17.86 9.90
C SER A 32 4.06 17.60 10.63
N GLN A 33 4.21 16.44 11.29
CA GLN A 33 5.43 16.04 11.98
C GLN A 33 6.63 16.01 11.02
N LEU A 34 6.46 15.42 9.84
CA LEU A 34 7.51 15.40 8.81
C LEU A 34 7.89 16.80 8.33
N ILE A 35 6.91 17.69 8.15
CA ILE A 35 7.17 19.08 7.79
C ILE A 35 7.89 19.84 8.92
N ASP A 36 7.49 19.63 10.17
CA ASP A 36 8.16 20.23 11.31
C ASP A 36 9.61 19.73 11.44
N ILE A 37 9.87 18.45 11.13
CA ILE A 37 11.22 17.88 11.03
C ILE A 37 12.01 18.53 9.89
N ALA A 38 11.43 18.68 8.69
CA ALA A 38 12.08 19.34 7.56
C ALA A 38 12.59 20.75 7.93
N ILE A 39 11.75 21.52 8.62
CA ILE A 39 12.09 22.88 9.08
C ILE A 39 13.18 22.84 10.15
N LYS A 40 13.07 21.92 11.12
CA LYS A 40 14.06 21.77 12.19
C LYS A 40 15.44 21.40 11.64
N GLU A 41 15.50 20.47 10.69
CA GLU A 41 16.73 20.03 10.02
C GLU A 41 17.23 21.05 8.98
N ARG A 42 16.47 22.13 8.72
CA ARG A 42 16.82 23.20 7.77
C ARG A 42 17.13 22.66 6.37
N VAL A 43 16.30 21.73 5.90
CA VAL A 43 16.44 21.18 4.56
C VAL A 43 16.27 22.27 3.50
N ASP A 44 16.97 22.13 2.38
CA ASP A 44 16.86 23.04 1.24
C ASP A 44 15.60 22.80 0.41
N ALA A 45 15.00 21.61 0.53
CA ALA A 45 13.70 21.30 -0.04
C ALA A 45 13.06 20.07 0.59
N VAL A 46 11.75 19.99 0.41
CA VAL A 46 10.99 18.74 0.54
C VAL A 46 10.60 18.27 -0.86
N ILE A 47 10.87 17.00 -1.16
CA ILE A 47 10.40 16.35 -2.39
C ILE A 47 9.32 15.31 -2.04
N HIS A 48 8.21 15.30 -2.79
CA HIS A 48 7.11 14.37 -2.62
C HIS A 48 6.82 13.58 -3.89
N SER A 49 7.14 12.28 -3.89
CA SER A 49 7.08 11.39 -5.06
C SER A 49 5.68 10.82 -5.35
N GLY A 50 4.65 11.66 -5.20
CA GLY A 50 3.25 11.33 -5.56
C GLY A 50 2.38 10.76 -4.45
N ASP A 51 1.07 10.75 -4.70
CA ASP A 51 -0.02 10.39 -3.77
C ASP A 51 -0.03 11.27 -2.52
N LEU A 52 -0.05 12.59 -2.74
CA LEU A 52 -0.23 13.55 -1.65
C LEU A 52 -1.63 13.45 -1.06
N PHE A 53 -2.65 13.24 -1.89
CA PHE A 53 -4.04 13.06 -1.50
C PHE A 53 -4.52 11.62 -1.73
N ASP A 54 -5.45 11.13 -0.89
CA ASP A 54 -6.04 9.79 -1.06
C ASP A 54 -6.96 9.68 -2.28
N VAL A 55 -7.47 10.80 -2.79
CA VAL A 55 -8.33 10.84 -3.97
C VAL A 55 -8.11 12.13 -4.76
N SER A 56 -8.34 12.06 -6.07
CA SER A 56 -8.13 13.18 -6.99
C SER A 56 -9.08 14.36 -6.76
N ASN A 57 -10.20 14.14 -6.08
CA ASN A 57 -11.09 15.18 -5.58
C ASN A 57 -11.11 15.14 -4.04
N PRO A 58 -10.06 15.69 -3.38
CA PRO A 58 -9.93 15.62 -1.94
C PRO A 58 -11.03 16.40 -1.22
N THR A 59 -11.30 16.03 0.03
CA THR A 59 -12.26 16.77 0.86
C THR A 59 -11.77 18.18 1.13
N THR A 60 -12.69 19.12 1.37
CA THR A 60 -12.33 20.50 1.76
C THR A 60 -11.44 20.51 3.00
N ASN A 61 -11.69 19.59 3.96
CA ASN A 61 -10.86 19.45 5.15
C ASN A 61 -9.42 19.09 4.80
N ALA A 62 -9.21 18.08 3.95
CA ALA A 62 -7.88 17.65 3.51
C ALA A 62 -7.12 18.79 2.80
N LEU A 63 -7.80 19.55 1.94
CA LEU A 63 -7.21 20.73 1.28
C LEU A 63 -6.82 21.83 2.27
N VAL A 64 -7.70 22.17 3.22
CA VAL A 64 -7.42 23.19 4.25
C VAL A 64 -6.23 22.77 5.11
N ILE A 65 -6.15 21.49 5.49
CA ILE A 65 -5.02 20.95 6.25
C ILE A 65 -3.73 20.98 5.44
N ALA A 66 -3.76 20.56 4.16
CA ALA A 66 -2.62 20.64 3.27
C ALA A 66 -2.08 22.08 3.18
N VAL A 67 -2.97 23.06 2.97
CA VAL A 67 -2.60 24.48 2.95
C VAL A 67 -1.94 24.92 4.25
N LYS A 68 -2.52 24.57 5.41
CA LYS A 68 -1.97 24.94 6.72
C LYS A 68 -0.58 24.35 6.95
N ILE A 69 -0.40 23.07 6.63
CA ILE A 69 0.87 22.36 6.84
C ILE A 69 1.95 22.92 5.89
N LEU A 70 1.65 23.03 4.59
CA LEU A 70 2.62 23.50 3.60
C LEU A 70 2.97 24.98 3.77
N LYS A 71 2.07 25.79 4.33
CA LYS A 71 2.37 27.19 4.65
C LYS A 71 3.54 27.31 5.63
N LYS A 72 3.72 26.35 6.54
CA LYS A 72 4.90 26.33 7.45
C LYS A 72 6.22 26.29 6.67
N LEU A 73 6.28 25.49 5.60
CA LEU A 73 7.47 25.43 4.73
C LEU A 73 7.68 26.74 3.98
N LYS A 74 6.59 27.31 3.44
CA LYS A 74 6.64 28.60 2.75
C LYS A 74 7.17 29.70 3.65
N ASP A 75 6.66 29.80 4.88
CA ASP A 75 7.10 30.78 5.87
C ASP A 75 8.57 30.56 6.28
N ALA A 76 9.07 29.32 6.19
CA ALA A 76 10.47 28.96 6.39
C ALA A 76 11.36 29.09 5.13
N ASN A 77 10.80 29.53 3.99
CA ASN A 77 11.46 29.57 2.66
C ASN A 77 12.00 28.22 2.17
N ILE A 78 11.33 27.12 2.53
CA ILE A 78 11.67 25.77 2.06
C ILE A 78 10.67 25.39 0.96
N PRO A 79 11.10 25.20 -0.30
CA PRO A 79 10.20 24.78 -1.36
C PRO A 79 9.73 23.34 -1.18
N PHE A 80 8.44 23.10 -1.42
CA PHE A 80 7.85 21.77 -1.55
C PHE A 80 7.70 21.43 -3.03
N LEU A 81 8.45 20.43 -3.49
CA LEU A 81 8.46 19.98 -4.88
C LEU A 81 7.72 18.65 -4.96
N SER A 82 6.79 18.50 -5.89
CA SER A 82 5.97 17.29 -5.96
C SER A 82 5.65 16.88 -7.40
N ILE A 83 5.45 15.59 -7.59
CA ILE A 83 4.79 15.03 -8.76
C ILE A 83 3.40 14.51 -8.36
N PRO A 84 2.38 14.57 -9.24
CA PRO A 84 1.12 13.86 -9.04
C PRO A 84 1.33 12.33 -9.09
N GLY A 85 0.76 11.63 -8.11
CA GLY A 85 0.67 10.16 -8.12
C GLY A 85 -0.59 9.65 -8.83
N ASP A 86 -0.93 8.37 -8.64
CA ASP A 86 -2.12 7.80 -9.24
C ASP A 86 -3.41 8.34 -8.60
N HIS A 87 -3.42 8.47 -7.27
CA HIS A 87 -4.57 8.95 -6.53
C HIS A 87 -4.82 10.44 -6.76
N ASP A 88 -3.76 11.22 -6.97
CA ASP A 88 -3.86 12.64 -7.29
C ASP A 88 -4.44 12.92 -8.68
N THR A 89 -4.33 11.96 -9.61
CA THR A 89 -4.63 12.17 -11.04
C THR A 89 -6.08 11.81 -11.39
N PRO A 90 -6.92 12.77 -11.83
CA PRO A 90 -8.27 12.46 -12.29
C PRO A 90 -8.28 11.51 -13.49
N LYS A 91 -9.12 10.47 -13.44
CA LYS A 91 -9.28 9.52 -14.55
C LYS A 91 -10.10 10.10 -15.71
N ARG A 92 -10.87 11.16 -15.46
CA ARG A 92 -11.68 11.87 -16.47
C ARG A 92 -10.90 13.05 -17.04
N LYS A 93 -10.84 13.15 -18.37
CA LYS A 93 -10.22 14.30 -19.06
C LYS A 93 -10.91 15.61 -18.68
N GLY A 94 -10.12 16.68 -18.57
CA GLY A 94 -10.59 18.03 -18.26
C GLY A 94 -10.74 18.34 -16.76
N TYR A 95 -10.55 17.36 -15.89
CA TYR A 95 -10.49 17.59 -14.44
C TYR A 95 -9.09 18.05 -14.04
N ILE A 96 -9.05 18.92 -13.03
CA ILE A 96 -7.83 19.56 -12.55
C ILE A 96 -7.26 18.71 -11.40
N ILE A 97 -5.94 18.49 -11.40
CA ILE A 97 -5.25 17.87 -10.27
C ILE A 97 -5.29 18.79 -9.03
N PRO A 98 -5.44 18.25 -7.81
CA PRO A 98 -5.55 19.07 -6.59
C PRO A 98 -4.29 19.92 -6.34
N HIS A 99 -3.13 19.47 -6.83
CA HIS A 99 -1.87 20.23 -6.79
C HIS A 99 -1.95 21.61 -7.43
N ASN A 100 -2.82 21.83 -8.42
CA ASN A 100 -2.93 23.14 -9.07
C ASN A 100 -3.42 24.19 -8.08
N ILE A 101 -4.36 23.86 -7.19
CA ILE A 101 -4.86 24.78 -6.15
C ILE A 101 -3.69 25.21 -5.24
N LEU A 102 -2.84 24.26 -4.86
CA LEU A 102 -1.68 24.53 -4.00
C LEU A 102 -0.56 25.28 -4.75
N THR A 103 -0.48 25.13 -6.06
CA THR A 103 0.46 25.88 -6.92
C THR A 103 0.04 27.34 -7.04
N GLU A 104 -1.26 27.63 -7.22
CA GLU A 104 -1.80 29.01 -7.23
C GLU A 104 -1.53 29.75 -5.92
N LEU A 105 -1.46 29.03 -4.80
CA LEU A 105 -1.08 29.57 -3.49
C LEU A 105 0.43 29.64 -3.27
N ASP A 106 1.23 29.21 -4.25
CA ASP A 106 2.68 29.10 -4.19
C ASP A 106 3.15 28.30 -2.96
N LEU A 107 2.47 27.16 -2.73
CA LEU A 107 2.76 26.18 -1.67
C LEU A 107 3.43 24.91 -2.21
N ILE A 108 3.21 24.60 -3.49
CA ILE A 108 3.83 23.47 -4.19
C ILE A 108 4.40 23.95 -5.53
N LYS A 109 5.54 23.39 -5.92
CA LYS A 109 6.02 23.41 -7.31
C LYS A 109 5.84 22.02 -7.89
N ILE A 110 5.04 21.91 -8.95
CA ILE A 110 4.88 20.66 -9.71
C ILE A 110 6.13 20.46 -10.57
N LEU A 111 6.79 19.31 -10.41
CA LEU A 111 7.98 18.97 -11.19
C LEU A 111 7.61 18.37 -12.55
N ASN A 112 8.46 18.62 -13.54
CA ASN A 112 8.42 18.00 -14.85
C ASN A 112 9.79 17.41 -15.20
N TYR A 113 9.81 16.59 -16.24
CA TYR A 113 11.01 15.88 -16.68
C TYR A 113 11.78 16.62 -17.79
N ASP A 114 11.10 17.51 -18.52
CA ASP A 114 11.67 18.31 -19.60
C ASP A 114 12.49 19.50 -19.07
N LYS A 115 12.06 20.08 -17.95
CA LYS A 115 12.73 21.20 -17.29
C LYS A 115 12.94 20.89 -15.80
N PRO A 116 14.17 20.52 -15.38
CA PRO A 116 14.43 20.24 -13.98
C PRO A 116 14.31 21.50 -13.12
N TYR A 117 13.89 21.32 -11.88
CA TYR A 117 14.01 22.34 -10.85
C TYR A 117 15.43 22.31 -10.29
N ILE A 118 16.06 23.47 -10.15
CA ILE A 118 17.46 23.57 -9.69
C ILE A 118 17.48 24.15 -8.29
N ILE A 119 18.06 23.41 -7.34
CA ILE A 119 18.36 23.88 -5.98
C ILE A 119 19.85 23.93 -5.83
N LYS A 120 20.40 25.14 -5.74
CA LYS A 120 21.85 25.39 -5.74
C LYS A 120 22.47 24.74 -6.99
N ASP A 121 23.07 23.58 -6.84
CA ASP A 121 23.72 22.79 -7.89
C ASP A 121 23.07 21.41 -8.14
N ILE A 122 21.93 21.11 -7.49
CA ILE A 122 21.19 19.85 -7.67
C ILE A 122 20.07 20.02 -8.70
N GLU A 123 20.03 19.14 -9.70
CA GLU A 123 18.94 19.08 -10.69
C GLU A 123 17.86 18.07 -10.25
N ILE A 124 16.61 18.52 -10.15
CA ILE A 124 15.49 17.69 -9.68
C ILE A 124 14.46 17.55 -10.80
N TYR A 125 14.31 16.33 -11.28
CA TYR A 125 13.39 15.94 -12.35
C TYR A 125 12.18 15.22 -11.74
N GLY A 126 11.03 15.32 -12.41
CA GLY A 126 9.84 14.60 -11.98
C GLY A 126 9.05 14.03 -13.15
N ILE A 127 8.69 12.76 -13.08
CA ILE A 127 7.69 12.16 -13.98
C ILE A 127 6.48 11.77 -13.13
N PRO A 128 5.27 12.32 -13.41
CA PRO A 128 4.05 11.92 -12.72
C PRO A 128 3.72 10.44 -12.94
N HIS A 129 2.75 9.91 -12.20
CA HIS A 129 2.24 8.57 -12.47
C HIS A 129 1.79 8.43 -13.93
N ILE A 130 2.19 7.31 -14.56
CA ILE A 130 1.81 6.97 -15.94
C ILE A 130 1.09 5.63 -15.85
N PRO A 131 -0.18 5.53 -16.28
CA PRO A 131 -0.93 4.28 -16.21
C PRO A 131 -0.24 3.13 -16.96
N THR A 132 -0.48 1.89 -16.51
CA THR A 132 0.10 0.67 -17.10
C THR A 132 -0.15 0.53 -18.61
N VAL A 133 -1.32 0.97 -19.10
CA VAL A 133 -1.66 1.00 -20.53
C VAL A 133 -0.73 1.89 -21.36
N SER A 134 -0.04 2.84 -20.73
CA SER A 134 0.87 3.80 -21.34
C SER A 134 2.34 3.56 -20.93
N LYS A 135 2.69 2.36 -20.45
CA LYS A 135 4.06 2.00 -20.03
C LYS A 135 5.15 2.31 -21.08
N ASN A 136 4.83 2.16 -22.37
CA ASN A 136 5.79 2.44 -23.44
C ASN A 136 6.21 3.92 -23.50
N VAL A 137 5.29 4.82 -23.14
CA VAL A 137 5.56 6.27 -23.04
C VAL A 137 6.49 6.55 -21.86
N LEU A 138 6.30 5.87 -20.72
CA LEU A 138 7.20 5.97 -19.58
C LEU A 138 8.61 5.53 -19.98
N VAL A 139 8.76 4.36 -20.60
CA VAL A 139 10.08 3.81 -21.00
C VAL A 139 10.78 4.72 -22.01
N SER A 140 10.05 5.27 -23.00
CA SER A 140 10.64 6.22 -23.94
C SER A 140 11.06 7.52 -23.27
N THR A 141 10.26 8.02 -22.32
CA THR A 141 10.58 9.21 -21.53
C THR A 141 11.84 8.99 -20.71
N LEU A 142 11.90 7.88 -19.95
CA LEU A 142 13.05 7.50 -19.13
C LEU A 142 14.32 7.41 -19.98
N SER A 143 14.27 6.77 -21.15
CA SER A 143 15.47 6.61 -22.01
C SER A 143 15.97 7.93 -22.62
N SER A 144 15.13 8.96 -22.68
CA SER A 144 15.51 10.30 -23.17
C SER A 144 16.23 11.16 -22.11
N LEU A 145 16.07 10.84 -20.83
CA LEU A 145 16.60 11.65 -19.73
C LEU A 145 18.10 11.45 -19.55
N LYS A 146 18.82 12.58 -19.48
CA LYS A 146 20.26 12.63 -19.22
C LYS A 146 20.55 13.79 -18.25
N PRO A 147 20.85 13.52 -16.98
CA PRO A 147 21.20 14.57 -16.04
C PRO A 147 22.60 15.12 -16.38
N LYS A 148 22.91 16.36 -15.96
CA LYS A 148 24.24 16.94 -16.19
C LYS A 148 25.33 16.30 -15.33
N SER A 149 24.96 15.76 -14.17
CA SER A 149 25.89 15.10 -13.24
C SER A 149 25.13 14.19 -12.26
N SER A 150 25.89 13.44 -11.45
CA SER A 150 25.34 12.63 -10.34
C SER A 150 24.67 13.47 -9.25
N ARG A 151 24.89 14.79 -9.25
CA ARG A 151 24.19 15.73 -8.36
C ARG A 151 22.79 16.03 -8.90
N SER A 152 22.01 14.97 -9.06
CA SER A 152 20.67 15.03 -9.64
C SER A 152 19.75 13.97 -9.03
N ILE A 153 18.47 14.29 -9.06
CA ILE A 153 17.38 13.49 -8.49
C ILE A 153 16.31 13.27 -9.57
N LEU A 154 15.81 12.04 -9.67
CA LEU A 154 14.62 11.72 -10.46
C LEU A 154 13.47 11.25 -9.56
N LEU A 155 12.36 11.99 -9.54
CA LEU A 155 11.11 11.60 -8.88
C LEU A 155 10.23 10.78 -9.83
N LEU A 156 9.72 9.65 -9.33
CA LEU A 156 8.82 8.74 -10.04
C LEU A 156 7.72 8.24 -9.10
N HIS A 157 6.50 8.09 -9.63
CA HIS A 157 5.42 7.41 -8.94
C HIS A 157 4.94 6.24 -9.80
N GLN A 158 5.67 5.12 -9.77
CA GLN A 158 5.44 3.96 -10.64
C GLN A 158 5.68 2.66 -9.87
N GLY A 159 4.89 1.64 -10.18
CA GLY A 159 5.17 0.27 -9.78
C GLY A 159 6.40 -0.29 -10.50
N VAL A 160 7.24 -1.00 -9.75
CA VAL A 160 8.49 -1.59 -10.22
C VAL A 160 8.37 -3.11 -10.19
N LYS A 161 8.59 -3.76 -11.34
CA LYS A 161 8.40 -5.21 -11.50
C LYS A 161 9.16 -6.07 -10.48
N GLN A 162 10.39 -5.71 -10.18
CA GLN A 162 11.24 -6.44 -9.23
C GLN A 162 10.69 -6.44 -7.80
N ILE A 163 9.78 -5.51 -7.49
CA ILE A 163 9.20 -5.33 -6.16
C ILE A 163 7.73 -5.77 -6.15
N LEU A 164 7.00 -5.48 -7.23
CA LEU A 164 5.61 -5.85 -7.47
C LEU A 164 5.52 -6.74 -8.73
N PRO A 165 5.87 -8.05 -8.65
CA PRO A 165 5.97 -8.92 -9.81
C PRO A 165 4.62 -9.43 -10.35
N TYR A 166 3.51 -8.85 -9.89
CA TYR A 166 2.17 -9.23 -10.33
C TYR A 166 1.78 -8.50 -11.62
N ASP A 167 1.15 -9.20 -12.55
CA ASP A 167 0.71 -8.61 -13.82
C ASP A 167 -0.23 -7.43 -13.59
N GLY A 168 -0.02 -6.37 -14.38
CA GLY A 168 -0.79 -5.12 -14.28
C GLY A 168 -0.35 -4.18 -13.14
N SER A 169 0.52 -4.62 -12.23
CA SER A 169 0.90 -3.87 -11.00
C SER A 169 2.20 -3.06 -11.12
N TRP A 170 2.78 -2.99 -12.32
CA TRP A 170 4.05 -2.30 -12.56
C TRP A 170 4.10 -1.66 -13.95
N GLN A 171 4.90 -0.61 -14.09
CA GLN A 171 5.07 0.13 -15.35
C GLN A 171 6.51 0.14 -15.84
N MET A 172 7.47 -0.18 -14.97
CA MET A 172 8.88 -0.22 -15.33
C MET A 172 9.64 -1.34 -14.60
N GLU A 173 10.79 -1.68 -15.16
CA GLU A 173 11.81 -2.50 -14.51
C GLU A 173 12.91 -1.58 -13.96
N LEU A 174 13.62 -2.01 -12.91
CA LEU A 174 14.74 -1.23 -12.36
C LEU A 174 15.79 -0.89 -13.42
N GLY A 175 16.06 -1.81 -14.36
CA GLY A 175 17.00 -1.59 -15.47
C GLY A 175 16.54 -0.54 -16.49
N SER A 176 15.28 -0.10 -16.45
CA SER A 176 14.77 0.98 -17.30
C SER A 176 15.10 2.38 -16.75
N LEU A 177 15.63 2.48 -15.53
CA LEU A 177 16.03 3.78 -14.97
C LEU A 177 17.19 4.39 -15.77
N PRO A 178 17.11 5.68 -16.13
CA PRO A 178 18.20 6.36 -16.81
C PRO A 178 19.43 6.44 -15.90
N LYS A 179 20.61 6.17 -16.44
CA LYS A 179 21.87 6.27 -15.69
C LYS A 179 22.29 7.73 -15.46
N GLY A 180 23.17 7.93 -14.48
CA GLY A 180 23.80 9.22 -14.21
C GLY A 180 23.10 10.06 -13.14
N PHE A 181 21.92 9.64 -12.66
CA PHE A 181 21.30 10.26 -11.48
C PHE A 181 21.96 9.73 -10.20
N GLY A 182 22.18 10.60 -9.22
CA GLY A 182 22.68 10.18 -7.92
C GLY A 182 21.59 9.59 -7.03
N TYR A 183 20.34 9.99 -7.23
CA TYR A 183 19.21 9.53 -6.42
C TYR A 183 17.94 9.35 -7.25
N TYR A 184 17.23 8.25 -7.01
CA TYR A 184 15.91 7.98 -7.58
C TYR A 184 14.88 7.92 -6.44
N ALA A 185 13.98 8.90 -6.43
CA ALA A 185 12.94 9.10 -5.43
C ALA A 185 11.63 8.46 -5.92
N LEU A 186 11.34 7.24 -5.49
CA LEU A 186 10.17 6.49 -5.92
C LEU A 186 9.03 6.55 -4.88
N GLY A 187 7.80 6.54 -5.37
CA GLY A 187 6.57 6.35 -4.58
C GLY A 187 5.77 5.11 -5.00
N HIS A 188 4.46 5.11 -4.73
CA HIS A 188 3.46 4.08 -5.08
C HIS A 188 3.44 2.86 -4.15
N LEU A 189 4.61 2.41 -3.69
CA LEU A 189 4.71 1.34 -2.69
C LEU A 189 4.80 1.94 -1.30
N HIS A 190 3.93 1.48 -0.40
CA HIS A 190 3.82 2.04 0.95
C HIS A 190 4.84 1.50 1.95
N THR A 191 5.53 0.40 1.65
CA THR A 191 6.61 -0.14 2.48
C THR A 191 7.95 0.44 2.02
N ARG A 192 8.77 0.87 2.98
CA ARG A 192 10.12 1.35 2.71
C ARG A 192 10.96 0.32 2.00
N TRP A 193 11.70 0.80 1.01
CA TRP A 193 12.67 -0.01 0.29
C TRP A 193 13.81 0.88 -0.21
N ARG A 194 15.03 0.35 -0.26
CA ARG A 194 16.17 1.05 -0.85
C ARG A 194 17.21 0.10 -1.42
N LEU A 195 17.93 0.57 -2.42
CA LEU A 195 19.05 -0.12 -3.05
C LEU A 195 20.16 0.89 -3.35
N ILE A 196 21.39 0.58 -2.93
CA ILE A 196 22.59 1.30 -3.37
C ILE A 196 23.14 0.52 -4.56
N GLN A 197 23.30 1.19 -5.70
CA GLN A 197 23.80 0.60 -6.94
C GLN A 197 25.34 0.55 -6.94
N ASP A 198 25.93 -0.21 -7.86
CA ASP A 198 27.38 -0.36 -7.98
C ASP A 198 28.11 0.96 -8.28
N ASP A 199 27.43 1.90 -8.96
CA ASP A 199 27.93 3.25 -9.23
C ASP A 199 27.75 4.22 -8.05
N GLY A 200 27.23 3.71 -6.92
CA GLY A 200 26.98 4.45 -5.69
C GLY A 200 25.73 5.33 -5.69
N SER A 201 24.96 5.36 -6.78
CA SER A 201 23.64 5.99 -6.79
C SER A 201 22.63 5.21 -5.94
N ILE A 202 21.58 5.88 -5.47
CA ILE A 202 20.61 5.29 -4.54
C ILE A 202 19.21 5.30 -5.15
N ILE A 203 18.56 4.15 -5.18
CA ILE A 203 17.12 4.02 -5.48
C ILE A 203 16.41 3.84 -4.15
N ALA A 204 15.41 4.68 -3.87
CA ALA A 204 14.69 4.61 -2.62
C ALA A 204 13.19 4.85 -2.80
N ILE A 205 12.41 3.99 -2.16
CA ILE A 205 10.97 4.15 -1.94
C ILE A 205 10.77 4.57 -0.49
N ALA A 206 10.28 5.79 -0.27
CA ALA A 206 10.08 6.35 1.07
C ALA A 206 9.01 5.58 1.87
N GLY A 207 8.07 4.96 1.16
CA GLY A 207 6.86 4.39 1.76
C GLY A 207 5.88 5.48 2.19
N SER A 208 4.72 5.05 2.65
CA SER A 208 3.73 5.95 3.25
C SER A 208 4.20 6.41 4.64
N PRO A 209 3.81 7.61 5.11
CA PRO A 209 4.19 8.11 6.43
C PRO A 209 3.43 7.42 7.59
N ASP A 210 2.28 6.84 7.30
CA ASP A 210 1.41 6.10 8.23
C ASP A 210 1.01 4.74 7.59
N ILE A 211 0.43 3.84 8.37
CA ILE A 211 -0.06 2.53 7.91
C ILE A 211 -1.42 2.73 7.23
N MET A 212 -1.45 2.66 5.91
CA MET A 212 -2.67 2.90 5.12
C MET A 212 -3.53 1.64 4.98
N ARG A 213 -2.89 0.47 5.02
CA ARG A 213 -3.52 -0.86 4.89
C ARG A 213 -2.85 -1.89 5.78
N GLU A 214 -3.55 -2.97 6.06
CA GLU A 214 -3.10 -4.02 6.97
C GLU A 214 -1.85 -4.75 6.47
N GLU A 215 -1.69 -4.88 5.15
CA GLU A 215 -0.53 -5.54 4.53
C GLU A 215 0.79 -4.81 4.81
N GLU A 216 0.71 -3.55 5.26
CA GLU A 216 1.87 -2.73 5.57
C GLU A 216 2.40 -2.92 6.98
N ILE A 217 1.70 -3.66 7.85
CA ILE A 217 2.05 -3.80 9.27
C ILE A 217 3.42 -4.47 9.43
N GLU A 218 3.66 -5.59 8.73
CA GLU A 218 4.96 -6.29 8.77
C GLU A 218 6.10 -5.38 8.27
N GLY A 219 5.86 -4.66 7.17
CA GLY A 219 6.81 -3.69 6.62
C GLY A 219 7.11 -2.56 7.59
N TYR A 220 6.10 -2.06 8.29
CA TYR A 220 6.25 -1.06 9.35
C TYR A 220 7.07 -1.60 10.53
N GLU A 221 6.78 -2.80 11.04
CA GLU A 221 7.52 -3.37 12.16
C GLU A 221 9.01 -3.56 11.84
N LYS A 222 9.33 -3.89 10.58
CA LYS A 222 10.70 -4.12 10.14
C LYS A 222 11.47 -2.85 9.78
N PHE A 223 10.83 -1.87 9.16
CA PHE A 223 11.51 -0.72 8.54
C PHE A 223 11.06 0.64 9.06
N GLY A 224 10.01 0.68 9.89
CA GLY A 224 9.32 1.91 10.29
C GLY A 224 8.59 2.60 9.13
N LYS A 225 7.93 3.71 9.46
CA LYS A 225 7.25 4.61 8.51
C LYS A 225 7.83 6.02 8.65
N GLY A 226 7.63 6.86 7.64
CA GLY A 226 8.08 8.26 7.65
C GLY A 226 8.75 8.67 6.34
N ALA A 227 9.97 9.21 6.42
CA ALA A 227 10.67 9.82 5.29
C ALA A 227 12.15 9.41 5.22
N TYR A 228 12.83 9.86 4.16
CA TYR A 228 14.29 9.82 4.07
C TYR A 228 14.87 11.23 3.99
N LEU A 229 15.92 11.51 4.77
CA LEU A 229 16.74 12.71 4.65
C LEU A 229 17.94 12.38 3.75
N ILE A 230 18.03 13.07 2.61
CA ILE A 230 19.07 12.92 1.61
C ILE A 230 20.11 14.01 1.83
N ASP A 231 21.38 13.64 1.89
CA ASP A 231 22.50 14.55 2.08
C ASP A 231 23.45 14.51 0.88
N PHE A 232 23.54 15.62 0.15
CA PHE A 232 24.41 15.86 -1.00
C PHE A 232 25.67 16.67 -0.63
N SER A 233 26.23 16.46 0.56
CA SER A 233 27.56 16.99 0.96
C SER A 233 28.71 16.47 0.08
N LYS A 234 28.49 15.33 -0.59
CA LYS A 234 29.39 14.71 -1.57
C LYS A 234 28.71 14.65 -2.95
N ASP A 235 29.46 14.28 -3.99
CA ASP A 235 28.93 14.13 -5.36
C ASP A 235 27.84 13.07 -5.48
N LEU A 236 27.95 12.01 -4.67
CA LEU A 236 26.91 11.01 -4.48
C LEU A 236 26.24 11.21 -3.12
N PRO A 237 24.91 11.04 -3.04
CA PRO A 237 24.16 11.29 -1.83
C PRO A 237 24.37 10.21 -0.77
N THR A 238 24.10 10.57 0.48
CA THR A 238 23.88 9.61 1.56
C THR A 238 22.45 9.73 2.08
N LEU A 239 21.94 8.67 2.73
CA LEU A 239 20.54 8.55 3.11
C LEU A 239 20.38 8.24 4.60
N THR A 240 19.65 9.10 5.30
CA THR A 240 19.26 8.90 6.71
C THR A 240 17.75 8.64 6.80
N THR A 241 17.36 7.64 7.58
CA THR A 241 15.94 7.30 7.80
C THR A 241 15.34 8.19 8.88
N ILE A 242 14.17 8.77 8.61
CA ILE A 242 13.41 9.60 9.55
C ILE A 242 12.11 8.89 9.90
N ASN A 243 11.96 8.44 11.15
CA ASN A 243 10.75 7.75 11.60
C ASN A 243 9.69 8.71 12.11
N THR A 244 8.44 8.44 11.76
CA THR A 244 7.26 9.13 12.29
C THR A 244 6.62 8.36 13.43
N THR A 245 5.80 9.04 14.22
CA THR A 245 5.02 8.42 15.29
C THR A 245 3.67 7.99 14.73
N VAL A 246 3.51 6.69 14.47
CA VAL A 246 2.30 6.12 13.87
C VAL A 246 1.41 5.49 14.95
N ARG A 247 0.09 5.56 14.79
CA ARG A 247 -0.84 4.85 15.69
C ARG A 247 -0.54 3.35 15.64
N PRO A 248 -0.30 2.68 16.79
CA PRO A 248 0.03 1.26 16.77
C PRO A 248 -1.11 0.44 16.15
N GLN A 249 -0.75 -0.43 15.20
CA GLN A 249 -1.64 -1.45 14.65
C GLN A 249 -1.07 -2.81 15.02
N LYS A 250 -1.85 -3.65 15.72
CA LYS A 250 -1.36 -4.94 16.23
C LYS A 250 -2.20 -6.09 15.69
N VAL A 251 -1.52 -7.11 15.19
CA VAL A 251 -2.15 -8.39 14.87
C VAL A 251 -2.16 -9.25 16.13
N VAL A 252 -3.33 -9.76 16.51
CA VAL A 252 -3.49 -10.60 17.71
C VAL A 252 -4.29 -11.84 17.37
N THR A 253 -3.91 -12.98 17.93
CA THR A 253 -4.64 -14.23 17.77
C THR A 253 -5.48 -14.52 19.01
N ILE A 254 -6.73 -14.93 18.81
CA ILE A 254 -7.63 -15.37 19.88
C ILE A 254 -8.17 -16.75 19.57
N ASN A 255 -8.27 -17.60 20.59
CA ASN A 255 -8.82 -18.93 20.45
C ASN A 255 -10.27 -18.98 20.94
N THR A 256 -11.20 -19.50 20.13
CA THR A 256 -12.62 -19.55 20.50
C THR A 256 -12.91 -20.37 21.76
N LYS A 257 -12.03 -21.33 22.11
CA LYS A 257 -12.14 -22.11 23.35
C LYS A 257 -11.70 -21.35 24.59
N ASN A 258 -10.85 -20.32 24.44
CA ASN A 258 -10.22 -19.59 25.53
C ASN A 258 -10.43 -18.06 25.46
N LEU A 259 -11.46 -17.59 24.75
CA LEU A 259 -11.71 -16.17 24.45
C LEU A 259 -11.50 -15.22 25.64
N LYS A 260 -12.13 -15.50 26.78
CA LYS A 260 -12.07 -14.61 27.96
C LYS A 260 -10.64 -14.45 28.48
N ASN A 261 -9.85 -15.52 28.46
CA ASN A 261 -8.47 -15.49 28.90
C ASN A 261 -7.60 -14.72 27.89
N ASP A 262 -7.80 -14.95 26.60
CA ASP A 262 -7.02 -14.28 25.56
C ASP A 262 -7.31 -12.77 25.51
N ILE A 263 -8.58 -12.37 25.65
CA ILE A 263 -8.97 -10.96 25.77
C ILE A 263 -8.35 -10.33 27.02
N SER A 264 -8.34 -11.05 28.15
CA SER A 264 -7.72 -10.57 29.39
C SER A 264 -6.20 -10.40 29.25
N LYS A 265 -5.53 -11.31 28.54
CA LYS A 265 -4.10 -11.19 28.22
C LYS A 265 -3.83 -9.97 27.34
N ILE A 266 -4.59 -9.82 26.23
CA ILE A 266 -4.50 -8.65 25.34
C ILE A 266 -4.66 -7.35 26.15
N LYS A 267 -5.66 -7.30 27.05
CA LYS A 267 -5.88 -6.15 27.92
C LYS A 267 -4.70 -5.87 28.83
N SER A 268 -4.14 -6.89 29.48
CA SER A 268 -2.96 -6.77 30.35
C SER A 268 -1.74 -6.27 29.57
N ASP A 269 -1.49 -6.84 28.39
CA ASP A 269 -0.33 -6.51 27.56
C ASP A 269 -0.42 -5.09 27.00
N LEU A 270 -1.61 -4.65 26.58
CA LEU A 270 -1.83 -3.27 26.14
C LEU A 270 -1.69 -2.26 27.28
N LEU A 271 -2.22 -2.56 28.47
CA LEU A 271 -2.11 -1.67 29.63
C LEU A 271 -0.66 -1.55 30.15
N LYS A 272 0.15 -2.60 30.01
CA LYS A 272 1.57 -2.57 30.37
C LYS A 272 2.40 -1.78 29.37
N ASN A 273 2.20 -2.05 28.08
CA ASN A 273 3.04 -1.50 27.01
C ASN A 273 2.66 -0.07 26.61
N ASN A 274 1.39 0.34 26.81
CA ASN A 274 0.93 1.67 26.42
C ASN A 274 0.99 2.68 27.58
N LYS A 275 1.80 2.46 28.61
CA LYS A 275 2.06 3.46 29.66
C LYS A 275 2.83 4.65 29.06
N GLY A 276 2.09 5.63 28.54
CA GLY A 276 2.63 6.87 27.96
C GLY A 276 2.31 7.09 26.48
N GLU A 277 1.77 6.10 25.78
CA GLU A 277 1.25 6.29 24.41
C GLU A 277 -0.20 6.77 24.49
N ASN A 278 -0.44 8.04 24.16
CA ASN A 278 -1.76 8.68 24.27
C ASN A 278 -2.81 8.13 23.28
N ASN A 279 -2.44 7.22 22.37
CA ASN A 279 -3.29 6.77 21.27
C ASN A 279 -3.64 5.29 21.38
N LYS A 280 -4.93 4.98 21.62
CA LYS A 280 -5.44 3.60 21.57
C LYS A 280 -5.10 2.93 20.22
N PRO A 281 -4.62 1.67 20.20
CA PRO A 281 -4.22 0.96 18.99
C PRO A 281 -5.42 0.53 18.12
N ILE A 282 -5.13 0.11 16.89
CA ILE A 282 -6.05 -0.72 16.08
C ILE A 282 -5.66 -2.20 16.24
N LEU A 283 -6.64 -3.07 16.47
CA LEU A 283 -6.43 -4.50 16.60
C LEU A 283 -6.95 -5.27 15.37
N HIS A 284 -6.08 -6.10 14.81
CA HIS A 284 -6.37 -7.02 13.70
C HIS A 284 -6.41 -8.43 14.26
N ILE A 285 -7.63 -8.94 14.47
CA ILE A 285 -7.84 -10.18 15.20
C ILE A 285 -7.84 -11.37 14.25
N ILE A 286 -6.98 -12.35 14.51
CA ILE A 286 -7.03 -13.69 13.93
C ILE A 286 -7.81 -14.57 14.90
N VAL A 287 -8.88 -15.20 14.42
CA VAL A 287 -9.74 -16.07 15.24
C VAL A 287 -9.44 -17.51 14.86
N GLU A 288 -9.05 -18.33 15.83
CA GLU A 288 -8.76 -19.76 15.63
C GLU A 288 -9.60 -20.63 16.56
N GLY A 289 -9.60 -21.95 16.33
CA GLY A 289 -10.31 -22.92 17.17
C GLY A 289 -11.61 -23.40 16.53
N GLU A 290 -12.65 -23.59 17.33
CA GLU A 290 -13.96 -24.07 16.85
C GLU A 290 -14.82 -22.92 16.32
N ARG A 291 -15.54 -23.19 15.23
CA ARG A 291 -16.43 -22.22 14.60
C ARG A 291 -17.49 -21.72 15.57
N MET A 292 -17.52 -20.41 15.79
CA MET A 292 -18.47 -19.74 16.67
C MET A 292 -19.45 -18.90 15.85
N ARG A 293 -20.68 -18.75 16.33
CA ARG A 293 -21.61 -17.76 15.77
C ARG A 293 -21.02 -16.35 15.89
N LYS A 294 -21.05 -15.59 14.79
CA LYS A 294 -20.44 -14.25 14.71
C LYS A 294 -20.98 -13.28 15.76
N ASP A 295 -22.27 -13.29 16.03
CA ASP A 295 -22.89 -12.40 17.02
C ASP A 295 -22.38 -12.67 18.44
N LEU A 296 -22.19 -13.95 18.80
CA LEU A 296 -21.60 -14.33 20.09
C LEU A 296 -20.14 -13.88 20.16
N LEU A 297 -19.36 -14.12 19.10
CA LEU A 297 -17.96 -13.70 19.04
C LEU A 297 -17.83 -12.18 19.21
N TYR A 298 -18.59 -11.38 18.46
CA TYR A 298 -18.57 -9.92 18.59
C TYR A 298 -18.99 -9.45 19.98
N ARG A 299 -19.94 -10.13 20.63
CA ARG A 299 -20.33 -9.83 22.02
C ARG A 299 -19.19 -10.08 23.00
N GLU A 300 -18.46 -11.19 22.86
CA GLU A 300 -17.31 -11.47 23.73
C GLU A 300 -16.16 -10.47 23.49
N LEU A 301 -16.03 -9.91 22.28
CA LEU A 301 -15.01 -8.92 21.94
C LEU A 301 -15.31 -7.48 22.42
N LEU A 302 -16.54 -7.18 22.87
CA LEU A 302 -16.94 -5.85 23.34
C LEU A 302 -15.97 -5.19 24.35
N PRO A 303 -15.36 -5.92 25.31
CA PRO A 303 -14.41 -5.34 26.25
C PRO A 303 -13.15 -4.72 25.59
N LEU A 304 -12.86 -5.04 24.33
CA LEU A 304 -11.74 -4.45 23.60
C LEU A 304 -11.98 -2.97 23.23
N ASN A 305 -13.23 -2.49 23.19
CA ASN A 305 -13.55 -1.08 22.91
C ASN A 305 -12.94 -0.11 23.95
N ASP A 306 -12.72 -0.59 25.17
CA ASP A 306 -12.13 0.23 26.24
C ASP A 306 -10.65 0.52 25.98
N ILE A 307 -9.95 -0.37 25.28
CA ILE A 307 -8.50 -0.39 25.17
C ILE A 307 -7.96 -0.21 23.74
N ALA A 308 -8.78 -0.45 22.73
CA ALA A 308 -8.47 -0.22 21.32
C ALA A 308 -9.34 0.90 20.75
N LEU A 309 -8.82 1.65 19.79
CA LEU A 309 -9.61 2.61 19.02
C LEU A 309 -10.60 1.87 18.13
N TYR A 310 -10.15 0.74 17.56
CA TYR A 310 -10.91 -0.09 16.67
C TYR A 310 -10.38 -1.52 16.69
N TYR A 311 -11.25 -2.49 16.45
CA TYR A 311 -10.84 -3.86 16.19
C TYR A 311 -11.66 -4.45 15.05
N ARG A 312 -11.06 -5.38 14.31
CA ARG A 312 -11.73 -6.18 13.27
C ARG A 312 -11.28 -7.63 13.35
N ILE A 313 -12.14 -8.53 12.88
CA ILE A 313 -11.72 -9.88 12.52
C ILE A 313 -10.97 -9.77 11.20
N TYR A 314 -9.65 -9.92 11.25
CA TYR A 314 -8.76 -9.88 10.10
C TYR A 314 -8.74 -11.23 9.37
N LYS A 315 -8.65 -12.33 10.11
CA LYS A 315 -8.74 -13.71 9.59
C LYS A 315 -9.59 -14.57 10.51
N ASP A 316 -10.38 -15.46 9.90
CA ASP A 316 -11.16 -16.48 10.60
C ASP A 316 -10.63 -17.84 10.16
N GLU A 317 -9.80 -18.42 11.01
CA GLU A 317 -9.15 -19.73 10.85
C GLU A 317 -9.87 -20.79 11.70
N THR A 318 -11.13 -20.53 12.09
CA THR A 318 -11.92 -21.50 12.84
C THR A 318 -12.32 -22.70 11.98
N ILE A 319 -12.29 -23.86 12.60
CA ILE A 319 -12.65 -25.13 11.97
C ILE A 319 -14.03 -25.53 12.49
N GLN A 320 -14.89 -25.97 11.59
CA GLN A 320 -16.12 -26.62 11.98
C GLN A 320 -15.75 -28.00 12.51
N SER A 321 -16.01 -28.27 13.80
CA SER A 321 -15.92 -29.63 14.32
C SER A 321 -16.86 -30.49 13.48
N VAL A 322 -16.29 -31.29 12.58
CA VAL A 322 -17.02 -32.37 11.95
C VAL A 322 -17.22 -33.36 13.08
N ASP A 323 -18.41 -33.37 13.69
CA ASP A 323 -18.83 -34.51 14.51
C ASP A 323 -18.43 -35.76 13.75
N ASN A 324 -17.68 -36.68 14.39
CA ASN A 324 -17.10 -37.89 13.81
C ASN A 324 -18.04 -38.55 12.77
N LEU A 325 -18.01 -38.08 11.53
CA LEU A 325 -18.54 -38.80 10.40
C LEU A 325 -17.46 -39.82 10.12
N THR A 326 -17.58 -40.98 10.75
CA THR A 326 -16.87 -42.20 10.33
C THR A 326 -17.23 -42.44 8.87
N TYR A 327 -16.46 -41.83 7.98
CA TYR A 327 -16.56 -42.08 6.56
C TYR A 327 -15.78 -43.37 6.33
N THR A 328 -16.50 -44.48 6.28
CA THR A 328 -15.99 -45.70 5.66
C THR A 328 -15.86 -45.40 4.17
N LEU A 329 -14.64 -45.06 3.73
CA LEU A 329 -14.31 -45.04 2.30
C LEU A 329 -14.69 -46.42 1.75
N PRO A 330 -15.62 -46.52 0.77
CA PRO A 330 -15.90 -47.78 0.11
C PRO A 330 -14.59 -48.28 -0.50
N GLN A 331 -14.17 -49.49 -0.12
CA GLN A 331 -12.89 -50.09 -0.52
C GLN A 331 -12.75 -50.36 -2.04
N ASP A 332 -13.72 -49.95 -2.86
CA ASP A 332 -13.82 -50.40 -4.25
C ASP A 332 -14.38 -49.34 -5.21
N ARG A 333 -13.99 -48.08 -5.06
CA ARG A 333 -14.40 -47.00 -5.98
C ARG A 333 -13.20 -46.11 -6.34
N GLY A 334 -12.75 -46.19 -7.60
CA GLY A 334 -11.78 -45.25 -8.15
C GLY A 334 -12.27 -43.80 -8.08
N LEU A 335 -11.34 -42.84 -8.13
CA LEU A 335 -11.57 -41.40 -7.94
C LEU A 335 -12.77 -40.87 -8.76
N ASP A 336 -12.90 -41.33 -10.00
CA ASP A 336 -14.00 -40.99 -10.92
C ASP A 336 -15.38 -41.27 -10.32
N LYS A 337 -15.54 -42.40 -9.64
CA LYS A 337 -16.81 -42.85 -9.07
C LYS A 337 -17.14 -42.09 -7.78
N ILE A 338 -16.12 -41.64 -7.06
CA ILE A 338 -16.28 -40.73 -5.91
C ILE A 338 -16.77 -39.36 -6.38
N ILE A 339 -16.18 -38.84 -7.46
CA ILE A 339 -16.58 -37.56 -8.04
C ILE A 339 -18.04 -37.64 -8.55
N ILE A 340 -18.40 -38.69 -9.29
CA ILE A 340 -19.78 -38.88 -9.78
C ILE A 340 -20.77 -39.01 -8.61
N GLU A 341 -20.45 -39.80 -7.58
CA GLU A 341 -21.32 -39.95 -6.41
C GLU A 341 -21.50 -38.62 -5.67
N TYR A 342 -20.44 -37.80 -5.58
CA TYR A 342 -20.54 -36.48 -4.96
C TYR A 342 -21.48 -35.56 -5.74
N LEU A 343 -21.26 -35.45 -7.06
CA LEU A 343 -22.04 -34.59 -7.95
C LEU A 343 -23.52 -35.00 -7.99
N THR A 344 -23.80 -36.30 -7.99
CA THR A 344 -25.19 -36.80 -8.05
C THR A 344 -25.90 -36.72 -6.71
N LYS A 345 -25.24 -37.12 -5.61
CA LYS A 345 -25.88 -37.24 -4.30
C LYS A 345 -25.99 -35.92 -3.54
N TYR A 346 -24.98 -35.04 -3.66
CA TYR A 346 -24.89 -33.82 -2.86
C TYR A 346 -25.20 -32.56 -3.67
N GLU A 347 -24.69 -32.48 -4.90
CA GLU A 347 -24.92 -31.33 -5.79
C GLU A 347 -26.16 -31.48 -6.69
N LYS A 348 -26.85 -32.62 -6.62
CA LYS A 348 -28.11 -32.93 -7.32
C LYS A 348 -28.03 -32.89 -8.85
N PHE A 349 -26.85 -33.07 -9.42
CA PHE A 349 -26.72 -33.33 -10.86
C PHE A 349 -27.28 -34.70 -11.22
N ASN A 350 -27.80 -34.85 -12.44
CA ASN A 350 -28.08 -36.18 -12.95
C ASN A 350 -26.78 -36.90 -13.36
N GLU A 351 -26.85 -38.21 -13.62
CA GLU A 351 -25.66 -39.03 -13.88
C GLU A 351 -24.95 -38.62 -15.18
N ASP A 352 -25.68 -38.15 -16.19
CA ASP A 352 -25.12 -37.68 -17.46
C ASP A 352 -24.35 -36.35 -17.27
N GLU A 353 -24.92 -35.41 -16.51
CA GLU A 353 -24.29 -34.14 -16.13
C GLU A 353 -23.01 -34.38 -15.31
N ALA A 354 -23.07 -35.29 -14.33
CA ALA A 354 -21.92 -35.64 -13.51
C ALA A 354 -20.78 -36.25 -14.35
N ASN A 355 -21.11 -37.07 -15.36
CA ASN A 355 -20.13 -37.61 -16.30
C ASN A 355 -19.53 -36.54 -17.22
N LEU A 356 -20.33 -35.59 -17.70
CA LEU A 356 -19.84 -34.46 -18.50
C LEU A 356 -18.87 -33.58 -17.69
N ILE A 357 -19.20 -33.27 -16.44
CA ILE A 357 -18.32 -32.53 -15.52
C ILE A 357 -17.01 -33.31 -15.30
N LEU A 358 -17.08 -34.63 -15.09
CA LEU A 358 -15.87 -35.45 -14.94
C LEU A 358 -15.01 -35.44 -16.21
N GLN A 359 -15.62 -35.44 -17.40
CA GLN A 359 -14.90 -35.29 -18.66
C GLN A 359 -14.22 -33.90 -18.80
N MET A 360 -14.86 -32.82 -18.34
CA MET A 360 -14.22 -31.49 -18.32
C MET A 360 -13.00 -31.47 -17.42
N ILE A 361 -13.11 -32.04 -16.21
CA ILE A 361 -12.00 -32.10 -15.24
C ILE A 361 -10.80 -32.84 -15.83
N LYS A 362 -11.04 -33.93 -16.59
CA LYS A 362 -9.98 -34.72 -17.23
C LYS A 362 -9.35 -34.05 -18.46
N ASN A 363 -10.02 -33.08 -19.06
CA ASN A 363 -9.58 -32.40 -20.28
C ASN A 363 -9.36 -30.90 -20.06
N VAL A 364 -9.05 -30.48 -18.82
CA VAL A 364 -8.97 -29.07 -18.43
C VAL A 364 -7.97 -28.25 -19.26
N ASP A 365 -6.96 -28.90 -19.83
CA ASP A 365 -5.93 -28.27 -20.67
C ASP A 365 -6.38 -28.05 -22.13
N SER A 366 -7.56 -28.53 -22.53
CA SER A 366 -8.11 -28.37 -23.89
C SER A 366 -9.37 -27.50 -23.89
N GLU A 367 -9.16 -26.21 -24.16
CA GLU A 367 -10.21 -25.19 -24.15
C GLU A 367 -11.37 -25.52 -25.13
N ASP A 368 -11.07 -26.08 -26.30
CA ASP A 368 -12.08 -26.49 -27.28
C ASP A 368 -13.00 -27.60 -26.75
N ILE A 369 -12.43 -28.63 -26.10
CA ILE A 369 -13.19 -29.75 -25.53
C ILE A 369 -14.03 -29.28 -24.34
N VAL A 370 -13.45 -28.44 -23.47
CA VAL A 370 -14.15 -27.86 -22.32
C VAL A 370 -15.33 -27.00 -22.77
N ASN A 371 -15.15 -26.19 -23.82
CA ASN A 371 -16.21 -25.37 -24.40
C ASN A 371 -17.33 -26.21 -25.04
N GLU A 372 -17.01 -27.31 -25.72
CA GLU A 372 -18.03 -28.21 -26.27
C GLU A 372 -18.87 -28.86 -25.16
N ILE A 373 -18.24 -29.28 -24.08
CA ILE A 373 -18.95 -29.88 -22.94
C ILE A 373 -19.81 -28.85 -22.20
N LEU A 374 -19.33 -27.62 -22.04
CA LEU A 374 -20.12 -26.50 -21.48
C LEU A 374 -21.39 -26.22 -22.30
N LYS A 375 -21.31 -26.30 -23.63
CA LYS A 375 -22.48 -26.15 -24.51
C LYS A 375 -23.51 -27.24 -24.26
N ARG A 376 -23.07 -28.49 -24.06
CA ARG A 376 -23.96 -29.63 -23.76
C ARG A 376 -24.60 -29.52 -22.38
N LEU A 377 -23.88 -29.03 -21.38
CA LEU A 377 -24.39 -28.85 -20.01
C LEU A 377 -25.36 -27.67 -19.86
N THR A 378 -25.10 -26.55 -20.54
CA THR A 378 -25.86 -25.31 -20.34
C THR A 378 -26.96 -25.09 -21.37
N GLY A 379 -26.91 -25.77 -22.52
CA GLY A 379 -27.86 -25.58 -23.63
C GLY A 379 -27.73 -24.22 -24.33
N VAL A 380 -26.72 -23.41 -23.99
CA VAL A 380 -26.48 -22.08 -24.55
C VAL A 380 -25.35 -22.14 -25.57
N ASN A 381 -25.55 -21.54 -26.75
CA ASN A 381 -24.46 -21.29 -27.70
C ASN A 381 -23.57 -20.16 -27.15
N LEU A 382 -22.43 -20.54 -26.58
CA LEU A 382 -21.31 -19.65 -26.24
C LEU A 382 -20.46 -19.34 -27.48
#